data_AF-A0A1N6NXV7-F1
#
_entry.id   AF-A0A1N6NXV7-F1
#
_cell.length_a   1.000
_cell.length_b   1.000
_cell.length_c   1.000
_cell.angle_alpha   90.00
_cell.angle_beta   90.00
_cell.angle_gamma   90.00
#
_symmetry.space_group_name_H-M   'P 1'
#
loop_
_entity.id
_entity.type
_entity.pdbx_description
1 polymer ?
#
loop_
_entity_poly.entity_id
_entity_poly.type
_entity_poly.pdbx_seq_one_letter_code
_entity_poly.pdbx_strand_id
1 'polypeptide(L)'
;MTALTPTLAIVAARLPSPPSSAQLLDGDVAGDTPDWRGIAVPEHLMQRFARRSDAAPLAGRPIAGGQIHLLAPCPGFGAVLLDAWDSSGQRWRGWLVTPDAAYADACGLVVEERDAPADPRAGLVLCDMPVTVAVTDLGACLGVFSQERLQAVRWLETHGRANGAAAAPGVIARVALPGDGYALTGTPLSSELGKDGRVAYRQLLRQGLQQLQIASADAAAPQMTPIKPANANRWLKIVTAVAASVMVVQSAWLFLPKDQAVVGNAEFRSGGSGVETGVRTRVLFRAEATEAEIRTWLRREQLEIVAGPDTLGAFTLLSRDRQKVLPPPGPGNPLAVINP
;
A
#
# COMPACT_ATOMS: atom_id res chain seq x y z
N MET A 1 3.51 7.93 -29.98
CA MET A 1 3.35 8.07 -28.51
C MET A 1 1.99 8.70 -28.29
N THR A 2 1.13 8.10 -27.45
CA THR A 2 -0.13 8.75 -27.05
C THR A 2 0.21 10.03 -26.29
N ALA A 3 -0.23 11.18 -26.80
CA ALA A 3 0.01 12.45 -26.13
C ALA A 3 -0.85 12.51 -24.86
N LEU A 4 -0.21 12.47 -23.69
CA LEU A 4 -0.89 12.64 -22.41
C LEU A 4 -1.18 14.13 -22.18
N THR A 5 -2.35 14.42 -21.64
CA THR A 5 -2.80 15.77 -21.35
C THR A 5 -3.10 15.93 -19.85
N PRO A 6 -2.60 16.99 -19.19
CA PRO A 6 -1.77 18.06 -19.76
C PRO A 6 -0.35 17.57 -20.13
N THR A 7 0.43 18.37 -20.87
CA THR A 7 1.82 17.97 -21.18
C THR A 7 2.70 18.01 -19.92
N LEU A 8 3.83 17.30 -19.94
CA LEU A 8 4.79 17.32 -18.82
C LEU A 8 5.30 18.73 -18.52
N ALA A 9 5.40 19.61 -19.52
CA ALA A 9 5.79 21.01 -19.30
C ALA A 9 4.76 21.77 -18.45
N ILE A 10 3.47 21.55 -18.70
CA ILE A 10 2.38 22.15 -17.90
C ILE A 10 2.38 21.57 -16.48
N VAL A 11 2.66 20.28 -16.31
CA VAL A 11 2.80 19.66 -14.97
C VAL A 11 3.99 20.27 -14.24
N ALA A 12 5.15 20.37 -14.89
CA ALA A 12 6.36 20.93 -14.31
C ALA A 12 6.18 22.40 -13.89
N ALA A 13 5.39 23.18 -14.63
CA ALA A 13 5.06 24.57 -14.28
C ALA A 13 4.26 24.72 -12.97
N ARG A 14 3.66 23.63 -12.45
CA ARG A 14 2.98 23.62 -11.14
C ARG A 14 3.93 23.37 -9.97
N LEU A 15 5.16 22.93 -10.24
CA LEU A 15 6.17 22.72 -9.22
C LEU A 15 6.67 24.09 -8.72
N PRO A 16 7.03 24.19 -7.43
CA PRO A 16 7.76 25.36 -6.94
C PRO A 16 9.06 25.48 -7.71
N SER A 17 9.10 26.42 -8.66
CA SER A 17 10.38 26.81 -9.24
C SER A 17 11.16 27.58 -8.17
N PRO A 18 12.50 27.44 -8.09
CA PRO A 18 13.28 28.47 -7.39
C PRO A 18 12.87 29.83 -7.95
N PRO A 19 12.95 30.93 -7.19
CA PRO A 19 12.72 32.26 -7.74
C PRO A 19 13.75 32.48 -8.85
N SER A 20 13.37 32.13 -10.08
CA SER A 20 13.95 32.69 -11.28
C SER A 20 13.78 34.18 -11.08
N SER A 21 14.90 34.90 -10.98
CA SER A 21 14.94 36.35 -10.99
C SER A 21 13.82 36.83 -11.88
N ALA A 22 12.85 37.52 -11.28
CA ALA A 22 11.72 38.07 -11.97
C ALA A 22 12.25 39.13 -12.95
N GLN A 23 12.77 38.69 -14.10
CA GLN A 23 12.46 39.36 -15.34
C GLN A 23 10.97 39.08 -15.53
N LEU A 24 10.18 39.93 -14.86
CA LEU A 24 8.81 40.20 -15.25
C LEU A 24 8.82 40.27 -16.78
N LEU A 25 8.00 39.44 -17.40
CA LEU A 25 7.65 39.60 -18.79
C LEU A 25 6.86 40.92 -18.91
N ASP A 26 7.57 42.05 -18.79
CA ASP A 26 7.19 43.36 -19.36
C ASP A 26 7.44 43.33 -20.88
N GLY A 27 7.26 42.16 -21.51
CA GLY A 27 7.11 42.10 -22.93
C GLY A 27 5.68 42.50 -23.21
N ASP A 28 5.49 43.72 -23.71
CA ASP A 28 4.23 44.14 -24.32
C ASP A 28 3.71 42.98 -25.17
N VAL A 29 2.59 42.37 -24.77
CA VAL A 29 1.90 41.37 -25.57
C VAL A 29 1.32 42.14 -26.76
N ALA A 30 2.14 42.31 -27.79
CA ALA A 30 1.76 42.98 -29.03
C ALA A 30 0.71 42.10 -29.73
N GLY A 31 -0.54 42.54 -29.66
CA GLY A 31 -1.66 41.91 -30.32
C GLY A 31 -2.97 42.50 -29.83
N ASP A 32 -3.95 42.64 -30.72
CA ASP A 32 -5.30 42.99 -30.33
C ASP A 32 -5.81 41.94 -29.34
N THR A 33 -6.31 42.40 -28.18
CA THR A 33 -6.94 41.50 -27.21
C THR A 33 -8.14 40.86 -27.92
N PRO A 34 -8.20 39.53 -28.05
CA PRO A 34 -9.30 38.90 -28.77
C PRO A 34 -10.63 39.30 -28.12
N ASP A 35 -11.65 39.61 -28.92
CA ASP A 35 -12.99 39.86 -28.35
C ASP A 35 -13.63 38.53 -27.97
N TRP A 36 -13.64 38.24 -26.68
CA TRP A 36 -14.20 37.01 -26.12
C TRP A 36 -15.72 37.08 -25.92
N ARG A 37 -16.35 38.24 -26.14
CA ARG A 37 -17.80 38.48 -25.90
C ARG A 37 -18.64 37.84 -27.00
N GLY A 38 -18.75 36.53 -26.97
CA GLY A 38 -19.53 35.74 -27.95
C GLY A 38 -18.99 34.34 -28.19
N ILE A 39 -17.79 34.04 -27.71
CA ILE A 39 -17.22 32.69 -27.78
C ILE A 39 -17.89 31.84 -26.69
N ALA A 40 -18.69 30.86 -27.13
CA ALA A 40 -19.31 29.91 -26.22
C ALA A 40 -18.24 29.10 -25.48
N VAL A 41 -18.35 29.03 -24.15
CA VAL A 41 -17.49 28.18 -23.33
C VAL A 41 -17.81 26.72 -23.66
N PRO A 42 -16.80 25.89 -24.04
CA PRO A 42 -17.01 24.48 -24.29
C PRO A 42 -17.71 23.76 -23.13
N GLU A 43 -18.62 22.83 -23.46
CA GLU A 43 -19.46 22.13 -22.47
C GLU A 43 -18.64 21.45 -21.36
N HIS A 44 -17.54 20.79 -21.72
CA HIS A 44 -16.67 20.11 -20.74
C HIS A 44 -16.03 21.09 -19.73
N LEU A 45 -15.83 22.36 -20.09
CA LEU A 45 -15.37 23.40 -19.15
C LEU A 45 -16.51 23.87 -18.25
N MET A 46 -17.72 24.02 -18.80
CA MET A 46 -18.91 24.33 -18.01
C MET A 46 -19.17 23.24 -16.95
N GLN A 47 -19.07 21.96 -17.31
CA GLN A 47 -19.18 20.84 -16.38
C GLN A 47 -18.11 20.89 -15.28
N ARG A 48 -16.87 21.27 -15.62
CA ARG A 48 -15.80 21.47 -14.62
C ARG A 48 -16.12 22.61 -13.65
N PHE A 49 -16.66 23.72 -14.14
CA PHE A 49 -17.08 24.83 -13.26
C PHE A 49 -18.24 24.44 -12.35
N ALA A 50 -19.22 23.70 -12.86
CA ALA A 50 -20.34 23.18 -12.07
C ALA A 50 -19.83 22.28 -10.93
N ARG A 51 -19.00 21.27 -11.23
CA ARG A 51 -18.44 20.39 -10.19
C ARG A 51 -17.64 21.14 -9.13
N ARG A 52 -16.88 22.16 -9.53
CA ARG A 52 -16.16 23.03 -8.58
C ARG A 52 -17.13 23.82 -7.71
N SER A 53 -18.22 24.34 -8.27
CA SER A 53 -19.27 25.03 -7.52
C SER A 53 -19.93 24.09 -6.51
N ASP A 54 -20.24 22.86 -6.92
CA ASP A 54 -20.87 21.84 -6.06
C ASP A 54 -19.96 21.41 -4.90
N ALA A 55 -18.64 21.40 -5.11
CA ALA A 55 -17.65 21.09 -4.08
C ALA A 55 -17.31 22.29 -3.17
N ALA A 56 -17.68 23.52 -3.53
CA ALA A 56 -17.33 24.72 -2.76
C ALA A 56 -17.78 24.69 -1.28
N PRO A 57 -18.96 24.15 -0.92
CA PRO A 57 -19.37 24.03 0.48
C PRO A 57 -18.47 23.12 1.34
N LEU A 58 -17.64 22.27 0.72
CA LEU A 58 -16.71 21.40 1.44
C LEU A 58 -15.53 22.18 2.03
N ALA A 59 -15.16 23.32 1.46
CA ALA A 59 -13.89 24.00 1.71
C ALA A 59 -13.59 24.26 3.20
N GLY A 60 -14.63 24.53 4.02
CA GLY A 60 -14.52 24.84 5.44
C GLY A 60 -14.85 23.68 6.38
N ARG A 61 -14.97 22.44 5.88
CA ARG A 61 -15.27 21.28 6.74
C ARG A 61 -14.14 21.02 7.75
N PRO A 62 -14.46 20.57 8.97
CA PRO A 62 -13.46 20.05 9.89
C PRO A 62 -12.70 18.88 9.26
N ILE A 63 -11.37 18.91 9.42
CA ILE A 63 -10.45 17.94 8.84
C ILE A 63 -10.73 16.55 9.41
N ALA A 64 -10.90 15.56 8.52
CA ALA A 64 -11.13 14.17 8.88
C ALA A 64 -10.61 13.21 7.81
N GLY A 65 -10.48 11.93 8.16
CA GLY A 65 -10.14 10.86 7.21
C GLY A 65 -11.18 10.72 6.09
N GLY A 66 -10.72 10.32 4.91
CA GLY A 66 -11.52 10.25 3.68
C GLY A 66 -11.67 11.59 2.95
N GLN A 67 -11.19 12.70 3.51
CA GLN A 67 -11.26 14.02 2.86
C GLN A 67 -10.04 14.26 1.97
N ILE A 68 -10.24 14.96 0.86
CA ILE A 68 -9.18 15.41 -0.05
C ILE A 68 -8.91 16.89 0.21
N HIS A 69 -7.70 17.26 0.60
CA HIS A 69 -7.34 18.64 0.91
C HIS A 69 -6.23 19.15 0.01
N LEU A 70 -6.34 20.40 -0.48
CA LEU A 70 -5.24 21.05 -1.18
C LEU A 70 -3.97 21.07 -0.34
N LEU A 71 -2.81 21.00 -0.99
CA LEU A 71 -1.55 21.32 -0.36
C LEU A 71 -1.42 22.84 -0.25
N ALA A 72 -1.58 23.39 0.95
CA ALA A 72 -1.52 24.83 1.19
C ALA A 72 -0.20 25.50 0.74
N PRO A 73 0.99 24.87 0.91
CA PRO A 73 2.25 25.47 0.46
C PRO A 73 2.35 25.66 -1.06
N CYS A 74 1.64 24.84 -1.84
CA CYS A 74 1.56 24.99 -3.30
C CYS A 74 0.25 24.41 -3.83
N PRO A 75 -0.86 25.17 -3.80
CA PRO A 75 -2.19 24.66 -4.19
C PRO A 75 -2.27 24.24 -5.66
N GLY A 76 -1.35 24.73 -6.50
CA GLY A 76 -1.23 24.33 -7.90
C GLY A 76 -0.58 22.96 -8.10
N PHE A 77 0.23 22.49 -7.14
CA PHE A 77 0.93 21.22 -7.23
C PHE A 77 -0.02 20.02 -7.09
N GLY A 78 -0.91 20.08 -6.09
CA GLY A 78 -1.86 18.99 -5.85
C GLY A 78 -2.57 19.08 -4.51
N ALA A 79 -3.15 17.94 -4.12
CA ALA A 79 -3.90 17.74 -2.90
C ALA A 79 -3.47 16.41 -2.23
N VAL A 80 -4.01 16.12 -1.05
CA VAL A 80 -3.78 14.86 -0.33
C VAL A 80 -5.12 14.28 0.10
N LEU A 81 -5.33 13.00 -0.17
CA LEU A 81 -6.43 12.21 0.40
C LEU A 81 -6.00 11.72 1.78
N LEU A 82 -6.68 12.16 2.83
CA LEU A 82 -6.37 11.81 4.22
C LEU A 82 -6.87 10.41 4.57
N ASP A 83 -6.03 9.62 5.23
CA ASP A 83 -6.34 8.23 5.61
C ASP A 83 -6.34 8.06 7.13
N ALA A 84 -5.16 8.25 7.75
CA ALA A 84 -4.92 7.95 9.15
C ALA A 84 -4.21 9.12 9.83
N TRP A 85 -4.62 9.41 11.07
CA TRP A 85 -3.98 10.40 11.91
C TRP A 85 -2.90 9.76 12.77
N ASP A 86 -1.68 10.28 12.67
CA ASP A 86 -0.59 9.97 13.60
C ASP A 86 -0.58 11.02 14.72
N SER A 87 -1.01 10.60 15.90
CA SER A 87 -1.04 11.45 17.09
C SER A 87 0.34 11.79 17.64
N SER A 88 1.38 10.99 17.34
CA SER A 88 2.74 11.22 17.83
C SER A 88 3.43 12.33 17.05
N GLY A 89 3.31 12.31 15.72
CA GLY A 89 3.82 13.34 14.83
C GLY A 89 2.88 14.52 14.61
N GLN A 90 1.63 14.44 15.09
CA GLN A 90 0.54 15.40 14.78
C GLN A 90 0.40 15.60 13.27
N ARG A 91 0.40 14.49 12.52
CA ARG A 91 0.43 14.47 11.06
C ARG A 91 -0.62 13.51 10.50
N TRP A 92 -1.14 13.84 9.34
CA TRP A 92 -1.96 12.93 8.56
C TRP A 92 -1.09 12.11 7.62
N ARG A 93 -1.31 10.79 7.59
CA ARG A 93 -0.93 9.92 6.49
C ARG A 93 -2.03 9.96 5.43
N GLY A 94 -1.62 10.00 4.17
CA GLY A 94 -2.53 9.99 3.04
C GLY A 94 -1.83 9.67 1.73
N TRP A 95 -2.49 9.93 0.61
CA TRP A 95 -1.93 9.76 -0.74
C TRP A 95 -2.00 11.05 -1.53
N LEU A 96 -1.00 11.27 -2.39
CA LEU A 96 -0.98 12.42 -3.29
C LEU A 96 -2.15 12.34 -4.28
N VAL A 97 -2.83 13.48 -4.47
CA VAL A 97 -3.93 13.67 -5.41
C VAL A 97 -3.58 14.77 -6.40
N THR A 98 -3.88 14.52 -7.69
CA THR A 98 -3.55 15.42 -8.80
C THR A 98 -4.76 15.58 -9.73
N PRO A 99 -4.84 16.62 -10.56
CA PRO A 99 -5.91 16.76 -11.56
C PRO A 99 -5.70 15.89 -12.82
N ASP A 100 -4.59 15.14 -12.90
CA ASP A 100 -4.04 14.64 -14.15
C ASP A 100 -4.46 13.19 -14.44
N ALA A 101 -5.77 12.92 -14.53
CA ALA A 101 -6.31 11.57 -14.73
C ALA A 101 -5.75 10.82 -15.96
N ALA A 102 -5.32 11.52 -17.01
CA ALA A 102 -4.68 10.88 -18.17
C ALA A 102 -3.36 10.17 -17.83
N TYR A 103 -2.72 10.56 -16.72
CA TYR A 103 -1.49 9.95 -16.23
C TYR A 103 -1.72 8.75 -15.30
N ALA A 104 -2.96 8.31 -15.12
CA ALA A 104 -3.25 7.15 -14.30
C ALA A 104 -2.42 5.94 -14.76
N ASP A 105 -1.87 5.23 -13.78
CA ASP A 105 -1.29 3.90 -13.95
C ASP A 105 -2.12 2.88 -13.15
N ALA A 106 -1.65 1.64 -13.07
CA ALA A 106 -2.36 0.57 -12.34
C ALA A 106 -2.49 0.82 -10.83
N CYS A 107 -1.73 1.77 -10.26
CA CYS A 107 -1.82 2.21 -8.87
C CYS A 107 -2.57 3.55 -8.73
N GLY A 108 -3.12 4.08 -9.81
CA GLY A 108 -3.93 5.29 -9.79
C GLY A 108 -5.40 4.99 -9.63
N LEU A 109 -6.09 5.68 -8.72
CA LEU A 109 -7.56 5.70 -8.67
C LEU A 109 -8.05 6.99 -9.34
N VAL A 110 -8.81 6.86 -10.43
CA VAL A 110 -9.47 7.98 -11.10
C VAL A 110 -10.72 8.37 -10.33
N VAL A 111 -10.87 9.66 -10.04
CA VAL A 111 -12.05 10.21 -9.37
C VAL A 111 -13.20 10.30 -10.37
N GLU A 112 -14.33 9.72 -10.00
CA GLU A 112 -15.51 9.55 -10.84
C GLU A 112 -16.66 10.46 -10.37
N GLU A 113 -17.73 10.53 -11.17
CA GLU A 113 -18.94 11.25 -10.80
C GLU A 113 -19.62 10.69 -9.55
N ARG A 114 -19.51 9.38 -9.30
CA ARG A 114 -19.99 8.74 -8.06
C ARG A 114 -19.27 9.20 -6.80
N ASP A 115 -18.11 9.82 -6.94
CA ASP A 115 -17.33 10.37 -5.83
C ASP A 115 -17.75 11.83 -5.51
N ALA A 116 -18.76 12.35 -6.21
CA ALA A 116 -19.27 13.69 -5.99
C ALA A 116 -19.89 13.86 -4.58
N PRO A 117 -19.78 15.06 -3.98
CA PRO A 117 -19.14 16.27 -4.54
C PRO A 117 -17.60 16.19 -4.51
N ALA A 118 -16.96 16.49 -5.65
CA ALA A 118 -15.51 16.53 -5.81
C ALA A 118 -15.08 17.61 -6.81
N ASP A 119 -14.17 18.48 -6.40
CA ASP A 119 -13.55 19.51 -7.24
C ASP A 119 -12.66 18.86 -8.32
N PRO A 120 -12.70 19.31 -9.58
CA PRO A 120 -11.87 18.75 -10.66
C PRO A 120 -10.34 18.77 -10.42
N ARG A 121 -9.87 19.54 -9.43
CA ARG A 121 -8.47 19.49 -8.97
C ARG A 121 -8.11 18.16 -8.30
N ALA A 122 -9.11 17.42 -7.81
CA ALA A 122 -8.99 16.07 -7.27
C ALA A 122 -9.39 15.04 -8.34
N GLY A 123 -8.56 14.83 -9.37
CA GLY A 123 -8.88 13.96 -10.51
C GLY A 123 -8.28 12.55 -10.43
N LEU A 124 -7.16 12.39 -9.74
CA LEU A 124 -6.38 11.16 -9.69
C LEU A 124 -5.68 11.03 -8.33
N VAL A 125 -5.97 9.95 -7.60
CA VAL A 125 -5.24 9.55 -6.39
C VAL A 125 -4.12 8.60 -6.79
N LEU A 126 -2.89 8.89 -6.36
CA LEU A 126 -1.72 8.05 -6.61
C LEU A 126 -1.51 7.13 -5.40
N CYS A 127 -2.16 5.96 -5.41
CA CYS A 127 -2.24 5.06 -4.27
C CYS A 127 -0.88 4.49 -3.85
N ASP A 128 0.14 4.58 -4.70
CA ASP A 128 1.51 4.15 -4.42
C ASP A 128 2.47 5.34 -4.16
N MET A 129 1.93 6.53 -3.91
CA MET A 129 2.68 7.68 -3.41
C MET A 129 2.09 8.16 -2.08
N PRO A 130 2.30 7.38 -1.00
CA PRO A 130 1.82 7.77 0.31
C PRO A 130 2.69 8.90 0.89
N VAL A 131 2.06 9.87 1.53
CA VAL A 131 2.68 11.07 2.09
C VAL A 131 2.23 11.30 3.52
N THR A 132 3.05 12.04 4.27
CA THR A 132 2.69 12.57 5.58
C THR A 132 2.69 14.09 5.54
N VAL A 133 1.64 14.70 6.07
CA VAL A 133 1.42 16.16 6.04
C VAL A 133 0.97 16.67 7.39
N ALA A 134 1.46 17.85 7.78
CA ALA A 134 0.97 18.52 8.98
C ALA A 134 -0.39 19.18 8.69
N VAL A 135 -1.17 19.43 9.75
CA VAL A 135 -2.46 20.14 9.63
C VAL A 135 -2.27 21.54 9.00
N THR A 136 -1.14 22.20 9.26
CA THR A 136 -0.79 23.51 8.70
C THR A 136 -0.54 23.48 7.19
N ASP A 137 -0.27 22.30 6.62
CA ASP A 137 -0.02 22.14 5.19
C ASP A 137 -1.31 21.83 4.41
N LEU A 138 -2.44 21.71 5.10
CA LEU A 138 -3.74 21.40 4.53
C LEU A 138 -4.53 22.68 4.23
N GLY A 139 -4.95 22.81 2.97
CA GLY A 139 -5.84 23.86 2.50
C GLY A 139 -7.29 23.41 2.44
N ALA A 140 -8.07 24.06 1.56
CA ALA A 140 -9.48 23.78 1.37
C ALA A 140 -9.75 22.31 1.02
N CYS A 141 -10.81 21.75 1.60
CA CYS A 141 -11.33 20.44 1.23
C CYS A 141 -11.92 20.49 -0.19
N LEU A 142 -11.49 19.58 -1.04
CA LEU A 142 -11.88 19.43 -2.44
C LEU A 142 -12.93 18.34 -2.66
N GLY A 143 -13.05 17.38 -1.75
CA GLY A 143 -13.89 16.21 -1.93
C GLY A 143 -13.87 15.31 -0.70
N VAL A 144 -14.86 14.43 -0.59
CA VAL A 144 -14.97 13.46 0.50
C VAL A 144 -15.28 12.09 -0.08
N PHE A 145 -14.38 11.15 0.13
CA PHE A 145 -14.58 9.76 -0.27
C PHE A 145 -15.44 9.01 0.74
N SER A 146 -16.26 8.09 0.22
CA SER A 146 -16.93 7.09 1.04
C SER A 146 -15.90 6.13 1.66
N GLN A 147 -16.33 5.38 2.66
CA GLN A 147 -15.49 4.35 3.26
C GLN A 147 -15.14 3.25 2.25
N GLU A 148 -16.08 2.81 1.40
CA GLU A 148 -15.76 1.83 0.36
C GLU A 148 -14.69 2.36 -0.60
N ARG A 149 -14.76 3.65 -0.93
CA ARG A 149 -13.79 4.29 -1.82
C ARG A 149 -12.40 4.41 -1.20
N LEU A 150 -12.32 4.71 0.09
CA LEU A 150 -11.06 4.72 0.82
C LEU A 150 -10.45 3.31 0.93
N GLN A 151 -11.28 2.28 1.10
CA GLN A 151 -10.82 0.88 1.05
C GLN A 151 -10.30 0.49 -0.33
N ALA A 152 -10.89 1.00 -1.41
CA ALA A 152 -10.37 0.82 -2.77
C ALA A 152 -8.95 1.38 -2.92
N VAL A 153 -8.69 2.57 -2.35
CA VAL A 153 -7.35 3.19 -2.36
C VAL A 153 -6.34 2.32 -1.63
N ARG A 154 -6.66 1.87 -0.40
CA ARG A 154 -5.81 0.96 0.38
C ARG A 154 -5.56 -0.36 -0.34
N TRP A 155 -6.56 -0.89 -1.04
CA TRP A 155 -6.40 -2.11 -1.82
C TRP A 155 -5.46 -1.89 -3.02
N LEU A 156 -5.63 -0.79 -3.76
CA LEU A 156 -4.81 -0.44 -4.92
C LEU A 156 -3.35 -0.14 -4.56
N GLU A 157 -3.10 0.45 -3.39
CA GLU A 157 -1.74 0.64 -2.84
C GLU A 157 -0.97 -0.69 -2.82
N THR A 158 -1.60 -1.76 -2.32
CA THR A 158 -0.97 -3.07 -2.18
C THR A 158 -1.00 -3.91 -3.47
N HIS A 159 -2.09 -3.85 -4.23
CA HIS A 159 -2.35 -4.80 -5.33
C HIS A 159 -2.18 -4.22 -6.74
N GLY A 160 -2.21 -2.89 -6.89
CA GLY A 160 -2.18 -2.25 -8.21
C GLY A 160 -0.95 -2.63 -9.04
N ARG A 161 0.20 -2.85 -8.38
CA ARG A 161 1.45 -3.27 -9.02
C ARG A 161 1.42 -4.68 -9.59
N ALA A 162 0.57 -5.56 -9.06
CA ALA A 162 0.43 -6.94 -9.53
C ALA A 162 -0.43 -7.07 -10.79
N ASN A 163 -1.01 -5.97 -11.29
CA ASN A 163 -1.79 -5.97 -12.52
C ASN A 163 -0.90 -6.33 -13.72
N GLY A 164 -1.19 -7.48 -14.34
CA GLY A 164 -0.44 -8.03 -15.48
C GLY A 164 -0.91 -7.56 -16.87
N ALA A 165 -1.80 -6.57 -16.94
CA ALA A 165 -2.24 -6.03 -18.23
C ALA A 165 -1.10 -5.36 -19.01
N ALA A 166 -1.22 -5.32 -20.33
CA ALA A 166 -0.26 -4.62 -21.18
C ALA A 166 -0.28 -3.11 -20.90
N ALA A 167 0.90 -2.47 -20.94
CA ALA A 167 1.02 -1.03 -20.78
C ALA A 167 0.42 -0.30 -21.99
N ALA A 168 -0.56 0.57 -21.74
CA ALA A 168 -1.18 1.48 -22.71
C ALA A 168 -1.42 2.86 -22.07
N PRO A 169 -0.45 3.79 -22.17
CA PRO A 169 -0.60 5.13 -21.62
C PRO A 169 -1.82 5.88 -22.17
N GLY A 170 -2.54 6.57 -21.27
CA GLY A 170 -3.76 7.31 -21.60
C GLY A 170 -5.04 6.46 -21.61
N VAL A 171 -4.92 5.14 -21.41
CA VAL A 171 -6.07 4.24 -21.28
C VAL A 171 -6.49 4.13 -19.82
N ILE A 172 -7.77 4.36 -19.57
CA ILE A 172 -8.43 4.07 -18.31
C ILE A 172 -9.08 2.69 -18.40
N ALA A 173 -8.78 1.83 -17.44
CA ALA A 173 -9.27 0.47 -17.31
C ALA A 173 -10.10 0.32 -16.04
N ARG A 174 -11.05 -0.62 -16.09
CA ARG A 174 -11.82 -1.03 -14.91
C ARG A 174 -11.08 -2.19 -14.22
N VAL A 175 -10.85 -2.05 -12.92
CA VAL A 175 -10.27 -3.09 -12.07
C VAL A 175 -11.32 -3.52 -11.05
N ALA A 176 -11.55 -4.83 -10.96
CA ALA A 176 -12.41 -5.40 -9.93
C ALA A 176 -11.74 -5.24 -8.57
N LEU A 177 -12.52 -4.81 -7.58
CA LEU A 177 -12.09 -4.73 -6.18
C LEU A 177 -12.64 -5.94 -5.42
N PRO A 178 -12.15 -6.24 -4.20
CA PRO A 178 -12.81 -7.20 -3.33
C PRO A 178 -14.30 -6.85 -3.15
N GLY A 179 -15.18 -7.85 -3.25
CA GLY A 179 -16.63 -7.67 -3.35
C GLY A 179 -17.09 -7.43 -4.79
N ASP A 180 -18.30 -6.89 -4.98
CA ASP A 180 -18.88 -6.63 -6.30
C ASP A 180 -18.50 -5.24 -6.87
N GLY A 181 -17.48 -4.60 -6.30
CA GLY A 181 -17.06 -3.24 -6.62
C GLY A 181 -16.05 -3.14 -7.77
N TYR A 182 -15.81 -1.92 -8.23
CA TYR A 182 -14.75 -1.63 -9.19
C TYR A 182 -14.08 -0.28 -8.95
N ALA A 183 -12.83 -0.15 -9.37
CA ALA A 183 -12.09 1.10 -9.50
C ALA A 183 -11.81 1.38 -10.97
N LEU A 184 -11.77 2.67 -11.35
CA LEU A 184 -11.15 3.08 -12.61
C LEU A 184 -9.69 3.43 -12.35
N THR A 185 -8.79 2.76 -13.07
CA THR A 185 -7.34 2.93 -12.96
C THR A 185 -6.73 3.14 -14.34
N GLY A 186 -5.44 3.46 -14.42
CA GLY A 186 -4.72 3.31 -15.68
C GLY A 186 -4.25 1.87 -15.89
N THR A 187 -3.53 1.64 -16.98
CA THR A 187 -2.78 0.39 -17.19
C THR A 187 -1.44 0.42 -16.45
N PRO A 188 -0.76 -0.72 -16.28
CA PRO A 188 0.62 -0.75 -15.80
C PRO A 188 1.55 0.17 -16.59
N LEU A 189 2.61 0.63 -15.91
CA LEU A 189 3.68 1.40 -16.56
C LEU A 189 4.46 0.49 -17.50
N SER A 190 4.92 1.03 -18.63
CA SER A 190 5.81 0.27 -19.50
C SER A 190 7.17 0.05 -18.83
N SER A 191 7.72 -1.16 -18.97
CA SER A 191 9.12 -1.46 -18.62
C SER A 191 10.11 -0.94 -19.67
N GLU A 192 9.64 -0.50 -20.83
CA GLU A 192 10.48 0.01 -21.90
C GLU A 192 10.88 1.46 -21.62
N LEU A 193 12.18 1.69 -21.46
CA LEU A 193 12.74 2.99 -21.12
C LEU A 193 12.34 4.06 -22.17
N GLY A 194 11.84 5.20 -21.69
CA GLY A 194 11.53 6.37 -22.54
C GLY A 194 10.23 6.29 -23.33
N LYS A 195 9.49 5.17 -23.31
CA LYS A 195 8.23 5.04 -24.05
C LYS A 195 6.98 5.45 -23.28
N ASP A 196 7.08 5.54 -21.95
CA ASP A 196 5.96 5.88 -21.08
C ASP A 196 6.18 7.22 -20.37
N GLY A 197 5.50 8.26 -20.85
CA GLY A 197 5.57 9.60 -20.27
C GLY A 197 5.08 9.67 -18.81
N ARG A 198 4.35 8.66 -18.34
CA ARG A 198 3.93 8.57 -16.94
C ARG A 198 5.10 8.33 -15.99
N VAL A 199 6.19 7.71 -16.46
CA VAL A 199 7.41 7.55 -15.63
C VAL A 199 8.02 8.91 -15.29
N ALA A 200 8.17 9.78 -16.30
CA ALA A 200 8.69 11.14 -16.11
C ALA A 200 7.74 12.00 -15.25
N TYR A 201 6.43 11.88 -15.47
CA TYR A 201 5.42 12.51 -14.61
C TYR A 201 5.60 12.13 -13.13
N ARG A 202 5.74 10.84 -12.84
CA ARG A 202 5.94 10.37 -11.46
C ARG A 202 7.26 10.87 -10.86
N GLN A 203 8.31 11.02 -11.65
CA GLN A 203 9.57 11.63 -11.21
C GLN A 203 9.38 13.11 -10.85
N LEU A 204 8.67 13.88 -11.69
CA LEU A 204 8.34 15.29 -11.41
C LEU A 204 7.56 15.44 -10.11
N LEU A 205 6.58 14.57 -9.85
CA LEU A 205 5.81 14.61 -8.60
C LEU A 205 6.69 14.33 -7.38
N ARG A 206 7.59 13.34 -7.44
CA ARG A 206 8.53 13.08 -6.35
C ARG A 206 9.47 14.26 -6.10
N GLN A 207 9.95 14.91 -7.15
CA GLN A 207 10.74 16.14 -7.04
C GLN A 207 9.94 17.27 -6.38
N GLY A 208 8.67 17.44 -6.75
CA GLY A 208 7.79 18.42 -6.11
C GLY A 208 7.57 18.16 -4.63
N LEU A 209 7.32 16.91 -4.24
CA LEU A 209 7.21 16.52 -2.84
C LEU A 209 8.50 16.83 -2.06
N GLN A 210 9.67 16.57 -2.66
CA GLN A 210 10.97 16.90 -2.06
C GLN A 210 11.16 18.41 -1.90
N GLN A 211 10.84 19.21 -2.92
CA GLN A 211 10.93 20.68 -2.89
C GLN A 211 10.00 21.29 -1.82
N LEU A 212 8.81 20.71 -1.68
CA LEU A 212 7.82 21.10 -0.67
C LEU A 212 8.12 20.54 0.73
N GLN A 213 9.17 19.72 0.87
CA GLN A 213 9.54 19.05 2.12
C GLN A 213 8.41 18.16 2.67
N ILE A 214 7.54 17.66 1.80
CA ILE A 214 6.48 16.71 2.15
C ILE A 214 7.11 15.32 2.20
N ALA A 215 7.11 14.72 3.38
CA ALA A 215 7.74 13.42 3.60
C ALA A 215 6.89 12.29 3.02
N SER A 216 7.53 11.36 2.31
CA SER A 216 6.92 10.08 1.96
C SER A 216 6.57 9.31 3.23
N ALA A 217 5.37 8.73 3.30
CA ALA A 217 4.98 7.93 4.45
C ALA A 217 5.78 6.61 4.53
N ASP A 218 6.28 6.11 3.41
CA ASP A 218 7.16 4.93 3.38
C ASP A 218 8.51 5.22 4.03
N ALA A 219 8.95 6.48 4.02
CA ALA A 219 10.19 6.91 4.67
C ALA A 219 10.04 7.08 6.19
N ALA A 220 8.80 7.10 6.71
CA ALA A 220 8.45 7.21 8.12
C ALA A 220 8.19 5.86 8.80
N ALA A 221 8.27 4.74 8.07
CA ALA A 221 8.75 3.53 8.72
C ALA A 221 10.11 3.93 9.31
N PRO A 222 10.36 3.74 10.63
CA PRO A 222 11.68 4.01 11.17
C PRO A 222 12.65 3.34 10.21
N GLN A 223 13.59 4.14 9.68
CA GLN A 223 14.83 3.56 9.24
C GLN A 223 15.32 2.83 10.48
N MET A 224 15.00 1.54 10.58
CA MET A 224 15.91 0.59 11.12
C MET A 224 17.15 0.87 10.29
N THR A 225 18.01 1.76 10.80
CA THR A 225 19.46 1.60 10.66
C THR A 225 19.61 0.10 10.65
N PRO A 226 20.06 -0.52 9.53
CA PRO A 226 20.23 -1.95 9.52
C PRO A 226 21.06 -2.19 10.76
N ILE A 227 20.43 -2.79 11.78
CA ILE A 227 21.13 -3.16 13.00
C ILE A 227 22.05 -4.18 12.41
N LYS A 228 23.26 -3.75 12.07
CA LYS A 228 24.32 -4.59 11.56
C LYS A 228 24.35 -5.67 12.62
N PRO A 229 23.85 -6.88 12.34
CA PRO A 229 23.58 -7.80 13.41
C PRO A 229 24.96 -8.21 13.88
N ALA A 230 25.42 -7.57 14.96
CA ALA A 230 26.71 -7.86 15.60
C ALA A 230 26.76 -9.31 16.09
N ASN A 231 25.67 -10.07 15.93
CA ASN A 231 25.52 -11.45 16.33
C ASN A 231 24.87 -12.37 15.27
N ALA A 232 24.75 -11.98 13.99
CA ALA A 232 24.28 -12.94 12.95
C ALA A 232 25.21 -14.16 12.82
N ASN A 233 26.51 -13.99 13.04
CA ASN A 233 27.49 -15.09 13.08
C ASN A 233 27.49 -15.90 14.38
N ARG A 234 26.74 -15.48 15.41
CA ARG A 234 26.62 -16.23 16.68
C ARG A 234 25.37 -17.13 16.68
N TRP A 235 24.29 -16.71 16.03
CA TRP A 235 23.07 -17.51 15.86
C TRP A 235 23.21 -18.63 14.83
N LEU A 236 24.00 -18.44 13.77
CA LEU A 236 24.30 -19.51 12.80
C LEU A 236 25.10 -20.68 13.43
N LYS A 237 25.87 -20.41 14.50
CA LYS A 237 26.65 -21.42 15.24
C LYS A 237 25.84 -22.16 16.32
N ILE A 238 24.72 -21.60 16.78
CA ILE A 238 23.88 -22.22 17.81
C ILE A 238 22.85 -23.16 17.17
N VAL A 239 22.31 -22.81 15.99
CA VAL A 239 21.34 -23.66 15.28
C VAL A 239 21.98 -24.94 14.72
N THR A 240 23.25 -24.91 14.35
CA THR A 240 24.00 -26.12 13.95
C THR A 240 24.32 -27.06 15.12
N ALA A 241 24.38 -26.56 16.37
CA ALA A 241 24.67 -27.39 17.54
C ALA A 241 23.43 -28.15 18.08
N VAL A 242 22.23 -27.55 18.00
CA VAL A 242 20.99 -28.18 18.48
C VAL A 242 20.45 -29.23 17.51
N ALA A 243 20.61 -29.03 16.21
CA ALA A 243 20.25 -30.05 15.20
C ALA A 243 21.13 -31.31 15.30
N ALA A 244 22.41 -31.17 15.69
CA ALA A 244 23.32 -32.30 15.85
C ALA A 244 23.06 -33.14 17.11
N SER A 245 22.45 -32.56 18.17
CA SER A 245 22.21 -33.27 19.44
C SER A 245 20.89 -34.05 19.45
N VAL A 246 19.92 -33.71 18.60
CA VAL A 246 18.64 -34.45 18.50
C VAL A 246 18.75 -35.67 17.57
N MET A 247 19.66 -35.67 16.60
CA MET A 247 19.86 -36.84 15.71
C MET A 247 20.61 -38.02 16.34
N VAL A 248 21.32 -37.85 17.47
CA VAL A 248 22.06 -38.95 18.13
C VAL A 248 21.18 -39.78 19.07
N VAL A 249 20.00 -39.27 19.48
CA VAL A 249 19.15 -39.96 20.47
C VAL A 249 18.08 -40.86 19.83
N GLN A 250 17.77 -40.72 18.52
CA GLN A 250 16.81 -41.59 17.83
C GLN A 250 17.41 -42.82 17.12
N SER A 251 18.73 -42.96 17.05
CA SER A 251 19.38 -44.14 16.46
C SER A 251 19.45 -45.37 17.39
N ALA A 252 18.85 -45.34 18.58
CA ALA A 252 18.88 -46.44 19.55
C ALA A 252 17.59 -47.30 19.63
N TRP A 253 16.53 -46.97 18.88
CA TRP A 253 15.24 -47.68 18.96
C TRP A 253 14.78 -48.35 17.64
N LEU A 254 15.70 -48.51 16.69
CA LEU A 254 15.44 -49.07 15.35
C LEU A 254 15.65 -50.59 15.24
N PHE A 255 15.35 -51.35 16.31
CA PHE A 255 15.34 -52.82 16.26
C PHE A 255 14.16 -53.41 17.04
N LEU A 256 12.96 -53.36 16.47
CA LEU A 256 11.91 -54.36 16.74
C LEU A 256 10.87 -54.38 15.58
N PRO A 257 10.65 -55.53 14.91
CA PRO A 257 9.75 -55.63 13.77
C PRO A 257 8.38 -56.22 14.14
N LYS A 258 7.35 -55.86 13.35
CA LYS A 258 6.10 -56.59 12.99
C LYS A 258 4.98 -55.58 12.68
N ASP A 259 4.02 -55.80 11.81
CA ASP A 259 3.77 -56.67 10.65
C ASP A 259 2.37 -56.26 10.16
N GLN A 260 2.12 -56.32 8.84
CA GLN A 260 0.80 -56.35 8.19
C GLN A 260 -0.13 -55.12 8.35
N ALA A 261 -1.08 -54.80 7.48
CA ALA A 261 -1.36 -54.99 6.07
C ALA A 261 -2.68 -54.21 5.83
N VAL A 262 -2.89 -53.69 4.61
CA VAL A 262 -4.15 -53.73 3.83
C VAL A 262 -4.30 -52.46 2.96
N VAL A 263 -4.62 -52.76 1.70
CA VAL A 263 -4.70 -51.91 0.51
C VAL A 263 -6.11 -51.30 0.36
N GLY A 264 -6.20 -50.07 -0.14
CA GLY A 264 -7.42 -49.45 -0.68
C GLY A 264 -7.10 -48.13 -1.39
N ASN A 265 -7.56 -47.98 -2.64
CA ASN A 265 -6.97 -47.16 -3.70
C ASN A 265 -7.41 -45.68 -3.78
N ALA A 266 -6.49 -44.89 -4.39
CA ALA A 266 -6.63 -43.61 -5.13
C ALA A 266 -7.04 -42.37 -4.29
N GLU A 267 -6.42 -41.18 -4.39
CA GLU A 267 -5.81 -40.47 -5.53
C GLU A 267 -4.71 -39.47 -5.08
N PHE A 268 -3.83 -39.14 -6.02
CA PHE A 268 -2.89 -38.01 -6.06
C PHE A 268 -1.83 -37.82 -4.95
N ARG A 269 -0.62 -38.28 -5.28
CA ARG A 269 0.65 -37.92 -4.64
C ARG A 269 1.09 -36.51 -5.06
N SER A 270 1.38 -35.68 -4.07
CA SER A 270 2.57 -34.82 -4.06
C SER A 270 3.32 -35.14 -2.76
N GLY A 271 4.54 -35.67 -2.90
CA GLY A 271 5.35 -36.23 -1.79
C GLY A 271 5.80 -35.16 -0.79
N GLY A 272 6.10 -35.47 0.47
CA GLY A 272 6.33 -36.75 1.12
C GLY A 272 7.68 -36.74 1.83
N SER A 273 7.69 -36.51 3.14
CA SER A 273 8.65 -37.14 4.06
C SER A 273 8.12 -37.13 5.50
N GLY A 274 8.03 -38.31 6.11
CA GLY A 274 8.11 -38.47 7.56
C GLY A 274 6.79 -38.40 8.32
N VAL A 275 6.39 -39.54 8.86
CA VAL A 275 5.18 -39.80 9.63
C VAL A 275 5.27 -39.14 11.01
N GLU A 276 4.49 -38.08 11.22
CA GLU A 276 4.14 -37.60 12.56
C GLU A 276 2.62 -37.54 12.65
N THR A 277 2.03 -38.57 13.25
CA THR A 277 0.60 -38.67 13.49
C THR A 277 0.18 -37.69 14.59
N GLY A 278 0.00 -36.42 14.22
CA GLY A 278 -0.44 -35.37 15.13
C GLY A 278 -1.23 -34.28 14.42
N VAL A 279 -1.99 -33.50 15.17
CA VAL A 279 -2.75 -32.37 14.62
C VAL A 279 -1.79 -31.21 14.43
N ARG A 280 -1.68 -30.73 13.18
CA ARG A 280 -0.88 -29.56 12.83
C ARG A 280 -1.76 -28.32 12.90
N THR A 281 -1.37 -27.36 13.73
CA THR A 281 -2.10 -26.10 13.88
C THR A 281 -1.17 -24.95 13.53
N ARG A 282 -1.62 -24.07 12.62
CA ARG A 282 -0.88 -22.85 12.27
C ARG A 282 -1.22 -21.76 13.27
N VAL A 283 -0.21 -21.10 13.82
CA VAL A 283 -0.39 -20.06 14.84
C VAL A 283 0.52 -18.88 14.59
N LEU A 284 0.11 -17.72 15.08
CA LEU A 284 0.96 -16.54 15.19
C LEU A 284 1.17 -16.23 16.67
N PHE A 285 2.42 -16.00 17.08
CA PHE A 285 2.74 -15.55 18.43
C PHE A 285 2.66 -14.02 18.49
N ARG A 286 2.30 -13.49 19.65
CA ARG A 286 2.29 -12.03 19.87
C ARG A 286 3.70 -11.46 19.71
N ALA A 287 3.80 -10.26 19.15
CA ALA A 287 5.08 -9.62 18.84
C ALA A 287 5.93 -9.36 20.10
N GLU A 288 5.27 -9.17 21.23
CA GLU A 288 5.87 -8.92 22.54
C GLU A 288 6.17 -10.20 23.35
N ALA A 289 5.79 -11.38 22.86
CA ALA A 289 6.02 -12.64 23.57
C ALA A 289 7.51 -13.01 23.56
N THR A 290 8.08 -13.22 24.74
CA THR A 290 9.50 -13.60 24.86
C THR A 290 9.70 -15.08 24.52
N GLU A 291 10.91 -15.44 24.09
CA GLU A 291 11.29 -16.84 23.81
C GLU A 291 11.06 -17.76 25.03
N ALA A 292 11.34 -17.25 26.23
CA ALA A 292 11.14 -17.97 27.47
C ALA A 292 9.65 -18.27 27.73
N GLU A 293 8.77 -17.32 27.45
CA GLU A 293 7.32 -17.49 27.56
C GLU A 293 6.78 -18.49 26.53
N ILE A 294 7.21 -18.37 25.26
CA ILE A 294 6.80 -19.30 24.20
C ILE A 294 7.25 -20.73 24.53
N ARG A 295 8.51 -20.91 24.93
CA ARG A 295 9.06 -22.23 25.30
C ARG A 295 8.37 -22.83 26.52
N THR A 296 8.05 -22.01 27.52
CA THR A 296 7.34 -22.47 28.73
C THR A 296 5.93 -22.89 28.39
N TRP A 297 5.25 -22.12 27.53
CA TRP A 297 3.91 -22.44 27.05
C TRP A 297 3.87 -23.71 26.20
N LEU A 298 4.77 -23.86 25.21
CA LEU A 298 4.84 -25.06 24.37
C LEU A 298 5.10 -26.34 25.20
N ARG A 299 5.98 -26.25 26.21
CA ARG A 299 6.22 -27.36 27.14
C ARG A 299 5.01 -27.69 27.99
N ARG A 300 4.31 -26.67 28.49
CA ARG A 300 3.07 -26.85 29.27
C ARG A 300 1.98 -27.51 28.43
N GLU A 301 1.84 -27.11 27.17
CA GLU A 301 0.80 -27.61 26.27
C GLU A 301 1.20 -28.88 25.50
N GLN A 302 2.42 -29.38 25.67
CA GLN A 302 3.00 -30.53 24.97
C GLN A 302 2.98 -30.37 23.44
N LEU A 303 3.35 -29.18 22.97
CA LEU A 303 3.38 -28.80 21.55
C LEU A 303 4.81 -28.69 21.04
N GLU A 304 5.01 -29.10 19.79
CA GLU A 304 6.31 -29.01 19.11
C GLU A 304 6.21 -28.08 17.90
N ILE A 305 7.20 -27.22 17.68
CA ILE A 305 7.28 -26.43 16.45
C ILE A 305 7.87 -27.31 15.36
N VAL A 306 7.10 -27.58 14.32
CA VAL A 306 7.53 -28.43 13.19
C VAL A 306 7.84 -27.65 11.92
N ALA A 307 7.39 -26.39 11.82
CA ALA A 307 7.77 -25.48 10.74
C ALA A 307 7.58 -24.00 11.14
N GLY A 308 8.25 -23.10 10.42
CA GLY A 308 8.13 -21.64 10.56
C GLY A 308 9.42 -20.94 11.05
N PRO A 309 9.45 -19.59 11.05
CA PRO A 309 8.39 -18.71 10.58
C PRO A 309 8.25 -18.73 9.04
N ASP A 310 7.02 -18.72 8.54
CA ASP A 310 6.75 -18.54 7.11
C ASP A 310 6.82 -17.05 6.70
N THR A 311 6.52 -16.73 5.43
CA THR A 311 6.55 -15.36 4.91
C THR A 311 5.57 -14.41 5.59
N LEU A 312 4.61 -14.94 6.36
CA LEU A 312 3.63 -14.19 7.16
C LEU A 312 3.96 -14.22 8.66
N GLY A 313 5.11 -14.78 9.05
CA GLY A 313 5.54 -14.87 10.44
C GLY A 313 4.84 -15.97 11.25
N ALA A 314 4.11 -16.88 10.60
CA ALA A 314 3.36 -17.94 11.28
C ALA A 314 4.22 -19.20 11.49
N PHE A 315 3.89 -19.93 12.56
CA PHE A 315 4.52 -21.19 12.96
C PHE A 315 3.52 -22.34 12.87
N THR A 316 4.01 -23.51 12.49
CA THR A 316 3.22 -24.75 12.52
C THR A 316 3.58 -25.53 13.77
N LEU A 317 2.59 -25.71 14.64
CA LEU A 317 2.71 -26.53 15.84
C LEU A 317 2.15 -27.92 15.59
N LEU A 318 2.79 -28.93 16.13
CA LEU A 318 2.32 -30.31 16.18
C LEU A 318 1.86 -30.64 17.60
N SER A 319 0.63 -31.14 17.70
CA SER A 319 0.11 -31.80 18.90
C SER A 319 0.07 -33.31 18.67
N ARG A 320 0.59 -34.08 19.61
CA ARG A 320 0.45 -35.56 19.60
C ARG A 320 -0.95 -36.00 20.03
N ASP A 321 -1.68 -35.15 20.76
CA ASP A 321 -3.07 -35.36 21.10
C ASP A 321 -3.98 -34.87 19.96
N ARG A 322 -4.78 -35.78 19.41
CA ARG A 322 -5.68 -35.54 18.26
C ARG A 322 -6.93 -34.75 18.64
N GLN A 323 -7.27 -34.64 19.92
CA GLN A 323 -8.40 -33.84 20.40
C GLN A 323 -7.97 -32.50 21.02
N LYS A 324 -6.68 -32.15 20.91
CA LYS A 324 -6.13 -30.92 21.49
C LYS A 324 -6.73 -29.69 20.80
N VAL A 325 -7.51 -28.93 21.55
CA VAL A 325 -7.98 -27.59 21.16
C VAL A 325 -7.06 -26.57 21.83
N LEU A 326 -6.46 -25.68 21.04
CA LEU A 326 -5.65 -24.59 21.58
C LEU A 326 -6.54 -23.56 22.28
N PRO A 327 -6.12 -23.02 23.44
CA PRO A 327 -6.88 -21.97 24.12
C PRO A 327 -6.93 -20.71 23.25
N PRO A 328 -8.04 -19.96 23.25
CA PRO A 328 -8.15 -18.75 22.45
C PRO A 328 -7.05 -17.72 22.83
N PRO A 329 -6.64 -16.85 21.89
CA PRO A 329 -5.69 -15.77 22.17
C PRO A 329 -6.16 -14.92 23.36
N GLY A 330 -5.27 -14.69 24.33
CA GLY A 330 -5.63 -13.95 25.54
C GLY A 330 -4.54 -13.92 26.63
N PRO A 331 -4.80 -13.23 27.75
CA PRO A 331 -3.87 -13.17 28.87
C PRO A 331 -3.58 -14.57 29.42
N GLY A 332 -2.30 -14.95 29.48
CA GLY A 332 -1.85 -16.26 29.97
C GLY A 332 -1.38 -17.25 28.89
N ASN A 333 -1.43 -16.88 27.61
CA ASN A 333 -0.78 -17.59 26.51
C ASN A 333 -0.13 -16.61 25.51
N PRO A 334 0.89 -17.05 24.74
CA PRO A 334 1.62 -16.19 23.81
C PRO A 334 0.96 -16.10 22.43
N LEU A 335 -0.25 -16.62 22.23
CA LEU A 335 -0.90 -16.67 20.91
C LEU A 335 -1.54 -15.32 20.58
N ALA A 336 -1.38 -14.91 19.32
CA ALA A 336 -2.08 -13.78 18.72
C ALA A 336 -3.26 -14.26 17.86
N VAL A 337 -3.06 -15.32 17.06
CA VAL A 337 -4.08 -15.90 16.17
C VAL A 337 -3.88 -17.41 16.04
N ILE A 338 -4.97 -18.17 15.96
CA ILE A 338 -5.00 -19.60 15.66
C ILE A 338 -5.64 -19.76 14.28
N ASN A 339 -4.95 -20.44 13.36
CA ASN A 339 -5.27 -20.55 11.93
C ASN A 339 -5.37 -19.20 11.17
N PRO A 340 -4.28 -18.41 11.10
CA PRO A 340 -4.17 -17.28 10.18
C PRO A 340 -4.04 -17.73 8.71
#